data_AF-A0ABD3X2H5-F1
#
_entry.id   AF-A0ABD3X2H5-F1
#
_cell.length_a   1.000
_cell.length_b   1.000
_cell.length_c   1.000
_cell.angle_alpha   90.00
_cell.angle_beta   90.00
_cell.angle_gamma   90.00
#
_symmetry.space_group_name_H-M   'P 1'
#
loop_
_entity.id
_entity.type
_entity.pdbx_description
1 polymer ?
#
loop_
_entity_poly.entity_id
_entity_poly.type
_entity_poly.pdbx_seq_one_letter_code
_entity_poly.pdbx_strand_id
1 'polypeptide(L)'
;LYTYTRYGAGTGQIWLNNLSCNGTESRLDECPSLTWGASSCSHSQDVGIDCRQTVRLDGGRYISEGYVQLGNDWNTICGYGFNGNEARVVCRNLGFNVTYWY
;
A
#
# COMPACT_ATOMS: atom_id res chain seq x y z
N LEU A 1 -10.22 25.20 -3.65
CA LEU A 1 -9.08 24.54 -4.33
C LEU A 1 -9.46 23.08 -4.51
N TYR A 2 -9.97 22.69 -5.68
CA TYR A 2 -10.43 21.31 -5.94
C TYR A 2 -9.23 20.47 -6.36
N THR A 3 -8.86 19.50 -5.52
CA THR A 3 -7.71 18.62 -5.68
C THR A 3 -8.02 17.52 -6.69
N TYR A 4 -7.09 17.26 -7.61
CA TYR A 4 -7.19 16.22 -8.64
C TYR A 4 -7.13 14.80 -8.04
N THR A 5 -7.91 13.87 -8.59
CA THR A 5 -7.80 12.43 -8.29
C THR A 5 -6.50 11.86 -8.84
N ARG A 6 -5.66 11.28 -7.97
CA ARG A 6 -4.35 10.72 -8.37
C ARG A 6 -4.46 9.53 -9.33
N TYR A 7 -5.52 8.74 -9.23
CA TYR A 7 -5.70 7.50 -10.00
C TYR A 7 -6.84 7.60 -11.03
N GLY A 8 -7.29 8.83 -11.32
CA GLY A 8 -8.46 9.08 -12.15
C GLY A 8 -9.76 9.18 -11.35
N ALA A 9 -10.76 9.76 -11.99
CA ALA A 9 -12.09 9.97 -11.44
C ALA A 9 -12.99 8.78 -11.79
N GLY A 10 -13.79 8.34 -10.82
CA GLY A 10 -14.84 7.35 -11.04
C GLY A 10 -16.06 7.93 -11.76
N THR A 11 -17.09 7.11 -11.87
CA THR A 11 -18.40 7.49 -12.41
C THR A 11 -19.52 6.83 -11.59
N GLY A 12 -20.66 7.51 -11.43
CA GLY A 12 -21.85 6.97 -10.78
C GLY A 12 -22.04 7.43 -9.33
N GLN A 13 -22.70 6.61 -8.51
CA GLN A 13 -22.99 6.96 -7.11
C GLN A 13 -21.70 6.94 -6.27
N ILE A 14 -21.44 8.04 -5.55
CA ILE A 14 -20.43 8.08 -4.49
C ILE A 14 -21.10 7.65 -3.19
N TRP A 15 -20.70 6.49 -2.66
CA TRP A 15 -21.38 5.86 -1.53
C TRP A 15 -21.03 6.47 -0.17
N LEU A 16 -19.78 6.87 0.01
CA LEU A 16 -19.22 7.28 1.30
C LEU A 16 -18.58 8.65 1.19
N ASN A 17 -18.78 9.48 2.21
CA ASN A 17 -18.01 10.69 2.46
C ASN A 17 -17.84 10.91 3.96
N ASN A 18 -16.84 11.73 4.31
CA ASN A 18 -16.55 12.10 5.69
C ASN A 18 -16.34 10.89 6.62
N LEU A 19 -15.56 9.92 6.15
CA LEU A 19 -15.14 8.76 6.94
C LEU A 19 -14.24 9.22 8.10
N SER A 20 -14.53 8.72 9.30
CA SER A 20 -13.78 9.01 10.53
C SER A 20 -13.45 7.71 11.26
N CYS A 21 -12.75 6.80 10.57
CA CYS A 21 -12.26 5.54 11.15
C CYS A 21 -11.31 5.79 12.33
N ASN A 22 -11.31 4.89 13.31
CA ASN A 22 -10.32 4.82 14.39
C ASN A 22 -9.03 4.09 13.96
N GLY A 23 -9.08 3.35 12.85
CA GLY A 23 -7.97 2.57 12.32
C GLY A 23 -7.89 1.14 12.88
N THR A 24 -8.88 0.74 13.67
CA THR A 24 -8.99 -0.62 14.24
C THR A 24 -10.15 -1.41 13.65
N GLU A 25 -10.99 -0.75 12.85
CA GLU A 25 -12.08 -1.38 12.12
C GLU A 25 -11.54 -2.46 11.16
N SER A 26 -12.29 -3.56 11.02
CA SER A 26 -11.92 -4.63 10.08
C SER A 26 -12.44 -4.36 8.67
N ARG A 27 -13.43 -3.48 8.56
CA ARG A 27 -14.07 -3.11 7.28
C ARG A 27 -14.33 -1.61 7.20
N LEU A 28 -14.33 -1.07 5.99
CA LEU A 28 -14.53 0.37 5.76
C LEU A 28 -15.96 0.83 6.11
N ASP A 29 -16.95 -0.08 6.03
CA ASP A 29 -18.35 0.20 6.36
C ASP A 29 -18.66 0.19 7.86
N GLU A 30 -17.70 -0.26 8.68
CA GLU A 30 -17.74 -0.12 10.13
C GLU A 30 -17.28 1.27 10.58
N CYS A 31 -16.62 2.03 9.71
CA CYS A 31 -16.17 3.37 10.04
C CYS A 31 -17.34 4.34 10.17
N PRO A 32 -17.35 5.19 11.21
CA PRO A 32 -18.25 6.33 11.27
C PRO A 32 -18.18 7.15 9.97
N SER A 33 -19.33 7.39 9.36
CA SER A 33 -19.48 8.14 8.11
C SER A 33 -20.83 8.87 8.11
N LEU A 34 -21.00 9.79 7.15
CA LEU A 34 -22.32 10.35 6.88
C LEU A 34 -23.23 9.30 6.21
N THR A 35 -24.49 9.67 5.99
CA THR A 35 -25.48 8.79 5.36
C THR A 35 -24.98 8.25 4.02
N TRP A 36 -25.04 6.94 3.88
CA TRP A 36 -24.64 6.23 2.67
C TRP A 36 -25.44 6.68 1.46
N GLY A 37 -24.76 6.89 0.34
CA GLY A 37 -25.37 7.34 -0.91
C GLY A 37 -25.79 8.82 -0.91
N ALA A 38 -25.63 9.54 0.21
CA ALA A 38 -25.90 10.97 0.33
C ALA A 38 -24.58 11.78 0.37
N SER A 39 -23.64 11.42 -0.50
CA SER A 39 -22.35 12.12 -0.58
C SER A 39 -22.48 13.47 -1.29
N SER A 40 -21.85 14.50 -0.71
CA SER A 40 -21.67 15.81 -1.34
C SER A 40 -20.38 15.93 -2.14
N CYS A 41 -19.56 14.87 -2.18
CA CYS A 41 -18.33 14.84 -2.97
C CYS A 41 -18.65 14.75 -4.47
N SER A 42 -17.76 15.30 -5.29
CA SER A 42 -17.73 15.05 -6.73
C SER A 42 -16.66 14.01 -7.06
N HIS A 43 -16.70 13.42 -8.25
CA HIS A 43 -15.67 12.47 -8.69
C HIS A 43 -14.27 13.07 -8.80
N SER A 44 -14.14 14.41 -8.83
CA SER A 44 -12.82 15.05 -8.69
C SER A 44 -12.18 14.81 -7.32
N GLN A 45 -12.95 14.39 -6.32
CA GLN A 45 -12.54 14.13 -4.94
C GLN A 45 -12.49 12.63 -4.61
N ASP A 46 -12.61 11.76 -5.62
CA ASP A 46 -12.51 10.32 -5.38
C ASP A 46 -11.13 9.96 -4.79
N VAL A 47 -11.16 9.15 -3.73
CA VAL A 47 -9.97 8.72 -3.01
C VAL A 47 -9.41 7.48 -3.68
N GLY A 48 -8.11 7.48 -3.95
CA GLY A 48 -7.37 6.28 -4.37
C GLY A 48 -6.26 5.95 -3.37
N ILE A 49 -6.10 4.67 -3.07
CA ILE A 49 -5.11 4.15 -2.13
C ILE A 49 -4.09 3.27 -2.87
N ASP A 50 -2.87 3.24 -2.37
CA ASP A 50 -1.82 2.32 -2.81
C ASP A 50 -1.29 1.56 -1.60
N CYS A 51 -1.70 0.31 -1.46
CA CYS A 51 -1.34 -0.54 -0.33
C CYS A 51 -0.12 -1.42 -0.61
N ARG A 52 0.58 -1.24 -1.75
CA ARG A 52 1.67 -2.13 -2.15
C ARG A 52 2.80 -2.11 -1.13
N GLN A 53 3.38 -3.30 -0.90
CA GLN A 53 4.68 -3.41 -0.24
C GLN A 53 5.70 -2.66 -1.09
N THR A 54 6.41 -1.73 -0.46
CA THR A 54 7.45 -0.93 -1.10
C THR A 54 8.70 -1.73 -1.44
N VAL A 55 8.69 -3.03 -1.14
CA VAL A 55 9.79 -3.98 -1.25
C VAL A 55 9.29 -5.23 -1.96
N ARG A 56 10.09 -5.78 -2.86
CA ARG A 56 9.92 -7.16 -3.38
C ARG A 56 11.27 -7.83 -3.60
N LEU A 57 11.26 -9.16 -3.72
CA LEU A 57 12.39 -9.95 -4.20
C LEU A 57 12.10 -10.41 -5.63
N ASP A 58 13.10 -10.31 -6.50
CA ASP A 58 12.99 -10.76 -7.89
C ASP A 58 14.23 -11.56 -8.33
N GLY A 59 14.08 -12.37 -9.36
CA GLY A 59 15.15 -13.20 -9.93
C GLY A 59 15.57 -14.43 -9.11
N GLY A 60 14.93 -14.69 -7.98
CA GLY A 60 15.15 -15.91 -7.19
C GLY A 60 14.30 -17.10 -7.65
N ARG A 61 14.60 -18.28 -7.11
CA ARG A 61 13.84 -19.52 -7.41
C ARG A 61 12.55 -19.61 -6.60
N TYR A 62 12.54 -19.03 -5.41
CA TYR A 62 11.41 -19.03 -4.49
C TYR A 62 10.98 -17.60 -4.19
N ILE A 63 9.73 -17.42 -3.75
CA ILE A 63 9.17 -16.11 -3.37
C ILE A 63 9.96 -15.39 -2.26
N SER A 64 10.80 -16.13 -1.53
CA SER A 64 11.64 -15.65 -0.43
C SER A 64 13.09 -15.39 -0.83
N GLU A 65 13.43 -15.45 -2.12
CA GLU A 65 14.78 -15.29 -2.64
C GLU A 65 14.81 -14.30 -3.80
N GLY A 66 15.92 -13.57 -3.93
CA GLY A 66 16.12 -12.64 -5.04
C GLY A 66 16.89 -11.40 -4.62
N TYR A 67 17.10 -10.51 -5.59
CA TYR A 67 17.62 -9.17 -5.32
C TYR A 67 16.48 -8.24 -4.87
N VAL A 68 16.81 -7.29 -3.99
CA VAL A 68 15.82 -6.40 -3.38
C VAL A 68 15.48 -5.25 -4.33
N GLN A 69 14.19 -5.06 -4.61
CA GLN A 69 13.67 -3.94 -5.38
C GLN A 69 12.73 -3.06 -4.56
N LEU A 70 12.82 -1.74 -4.75
CA LEU A 70 12.05 -0.74 -4.03
C LEU A 70 11.19 0.15 -4.94
N GLY A 71 10.04 0.55 -4.39
CA GLY A 71 9.16 1.57 -4.95
C GLY A 71 8.38 1.15 -6.19
N ASN A 72 7.73 2.11 -6.83
CA ASN A 72 6.81 1.86 -7.95
C ASN A 72 7.51 1.41 -9.24
N ASP A 73 8.77 1.80 -9.38
CA ASP A 73 9.58 1.50 -10.57
C ASP A 73 10.50 0.27 -10.36
N TRP A 74 10.41 -0.37 -9.18
CA TRP A 74 11.18 -1.57 -8.83
C TRP A 74 12.70 -1.40 -9.00
N ASN A 75 13.24 -0.31 -8.47
CA ASN A 75 14.67 -0.01 -8.54
C ASN A 75 15.47 -0.86 -7.55
N THR A 76 16.70 -1.22 -7.91
CA THR A 76 17.62 -1.98 -7.05
C THR A 76 18.27 -1.10 -5.98
N ILE A 77 18.66 -1.69 -4.85
CA ILE A 77 19.46 -1.03 -3.81
C ILE A 77 20.96 -1.36 -3.92
N CYS A 78 21.82 -0.50 -3.37
CA CYS A 78 23.25 -0.77 -3.26
C CYS A 78 23.53 -1.79 -2.14
N GLY A 79 24.41 -2.76 -2.39
CA GLY A 79 24.82 -3.77 -1.40
C GLY A 79 25.86 -3.30 -0.38
N TYR A 80 26.43 -2.10 -0.52
CA TYR A 80 27.45 -1.61 0.40
C TYR A 80 26.86 -1.35 1.80
N GLY A 81 27.35 -2.08 2.80
CA GLY A 81 26.84 -2.03 4.17
C GLY A 81 25.56 -2.84 4.43
N PHE A 82 25.00 -3.48 3.40
CA PHE A 82 23.85 -4.38 3.54
C PHE A 82 24.30 -5.70 4.18
N ASN A 83 23.76 -6.03 5.35
CA ASN A 83 24.11 -7.23 6.09
C ASN A 83 22.84 -7.98 6.57
N GLY A 84 23.04 -9.01 7.41
CA GLY A 84 21.94 -9.85 7.90
C GLY A 84 20.85 -9.09 8.66
N ASN A 85 21.13 -7.92 9.23
CA ASN A 85 20.11 -7.11 9.91
C ASN A 85 19.15 -6.47 8.91
N GLU A 86 19.65 -5.88 7.83
CA GLU A 86 18.80 -5.31 6.78
C GLU A 86 18.02 -6.41 6.04
N ALA A 87 18.64 -7.57 5.80
CA ALA A 87 17.96 -8.73 5.22
C ALA A 87 16.74 -9.18 6.06
N ARG A 88 16.87 -9.21 7.39
CA ARG A 88 15.76 -9.55 8.30
C ARG A 88 14.61 -8.54 8.19
N VAL A 89 14.93 -7.26 8.04
CA VAL A 89 13.92 -6.22 7.84
C VAL A 89 13.19 -6.43 6.53
N VAL A 90 13.90 -6.73 5.43
CA VAL A 90 13.28 -7.03 4.12
C VAL A 90 12.35 -8.23 4.22
N CYS A 91 12.82 -9.36 4.76
CA CYS A 91 11.99 -10.56 4.86
C CYS A 91 10.77 -10.35 5.75
N ARG A 92 10.90 -9.61 6.87
CA ARG A 92 9.74 -9.27 7.71
C ARG A 92 8.74 -8.37 6.99
N ASN A 93 9.20 -7.40 6.18
CA ASN A 93 8.30 -6.57 5.36
C ASN A 93 7.48 -7.41 4.37
N LEU A 94 8.07 -8.50 3.87
CA LEU A 94 7.44 -9.42 2.93
C LEU A 94 6.60 -10.51 3.62
N GLY A 95 6.50 -10.50 4.95
CA GLY A 95 5.74 -11.49 5.73
C GLY A 95 6.49 -12.80 5.99
N PHE A 96 7.79 -12.87 5.73
CA PHE A 96 8.61 -14.04 6.07
C PHE A 96 9.16 -13.94 7.50
N ASN A 97 8.97 -15.01 8.29
CA ASN A 97 9.42 -15.09 9.68
C ASN A 97 10.86 -15.61 9.85
N VAL A 98 11.54 -16.00 8.75
CA VAL A 98 12.90 -16.55 8.80
C VAL A 98 13.71 -16.04 7.61
N THR A 99 14.89 -15.50 7.87
CA THR A 99 15.94 -15.23 6.86
C THR A 99 17.01 -16.31 6.94
N TYR A 100 17.29 -16.97 5.82
CA TYR A 100 18.59 -17.58 5.57
C TYR A 100 19.46 -16.54 4.83
N TRP A 101 20.64 -16.23 5.35
CA TRP A 101 21.62 -15.35 4.71
C TRP A 101 22.72 -16.24 4.09
N TYR A 102 23.16 -15.91 2.89
CA TYR A 102 24.34 -16.50 2.23
C TYR A 102 25.26 -15.38 1.75
#